data_AF-A0A7S3LBS9-F1
#
_entry.id   AF-A0A7S3LBS9-F1
#
_cell.length_a   1.000
_cell.length_b   1.000
_cell.length_c   1.000
_cell.angle_alpha   90.00
_cell.angle_beta   90.00
_cell.angle_gamma   90.00
#
_symmetry.space_group_name_H-M   'P 1'
#
loop_
_entity.id
_entity.type
_entity.pdbx_description
1 polymer ?
#
loop_
_entity_poly.entity_id
_entity_poly.type
_entity_poly.pdbx_seq_one_letter_code
_entity_poly.pdbx_strand_id
1 'polypeptide(L)'
;MGNQLTLGIQLEPEQQQWVKAGDVLRGKVVAFINKHQNLQPRNLSIQLEMYGKEKTSKRQPKGGDATLEYQFFFVNLQLRHPDWEREIRQGVTYVMPFTIRLPTSLPSSDSFLEDSSVGSYRIQYKLRARVAGKAKKETYLRIQSQPLPDERVPCIIQPTNYALSSLRLVNRGRILLAARVEDTHVGRGEHIALHLACHNDSTAELQRVKISFVEELYWTATSTSAARLHRSRTLFCLRDVTVPGLDKSVKTREHVRSLTANQEESFHQLYTELMSGRNKVLIKLPTQMRDTYRGRIVKVIHHLVIDMKTEKTVTNPSVSIPLRIGEPAVRSSGPPLPVVLPAAPPVQRHYNPTGATAAAIPSAPSQALASVPPLEATAIPSAPPGALVFAPPLEVSLATMEEPDIPIVEAIAIPADAAFSNVVDATDNVMYLGDDAVLVVSDHDNNDHFEANFSGRAPLSALEHSPVSLDTLRREMMASINDYDIILRHLQDSAWRQLLDNLSPDNFGSLLACVNVDFDQPRVAYLLASGRPNLTCEHVAAAVRNTAEWNRTGMVKKLLPRCADVIRNDFLIRNELNDWERTVCEVDFARARETGVVPAWYP
;
A
#
# COMPACT_ATOMS: atom_id res chain seq x y z
N MET A 1 -49.94 5.59 -3.82
CA MET A 1 -49.72 4.56 -4.86
C MET A 1 -49.20 3.31 -4.16
N GLY A 2 -49.92 2.18 -4.21
CA GLY A 2 -49.46 0.95 -3.56
C GLY A 2 -48.25 0.35 -4.28
N ASN A 3 -47.27 -0.15 -3.54
CA ASN A 3 -46.08 -0.79 -4.12
C ASN A 3 -46.50 -2.01 -4.95
N GLN A 4 -46.39 -1.93 -6.27
CA GLN A 4 -46.76 -3.03 -7.18
C GLN A 4 -45.86 -4.26 -7.00
N LEU A 5 -44.65 -4.05 -6.51
CA LEU A 5 -43.60 -5.06 -6.32
C LEU A 5 -42.87 -4.79 -5.00
N THR A 6 -42.61 -5.85 -4.23
CA THR A 6 -41.81 -5.81 -3.00
C THR A 6 -40.50 -6.55 -3.23
N LEU A 7 -39.37 -5.96 -2.83
CA LEU A 7 -38.05 -6.58 -2.90
C LEU A 7 -37.53 -6.94 -1.51
N GLY A 8 -36.92 -8.12 -1.41
CA GLY A 8 -36.13 -8.58 -0.28
C GLY A 8 -34.74 -9.00 -0.74
N ILE A 9 -33.72 -8.78 0.09
CA ILE A 9 -32.37 -9.31 -0.11
C ILE A 9 -32.12 -10.23 1.08
N GLN A 10 -31.81 -11.49 0.81
CA GLN A 10 -31.53 -12.51 1.82
C GLN A 10 -30.12 -13.06 1.58
N LEU A 11 -29.23 -12.84 2.54
CA LEU A 11 -27.88 -13.40 2.54
C LEU A 11 -27.90 -14.79 3.18
N GLU A 12 -26.89 -15.60 2.87
CA GLU A 12 -26.65 -16.85 3.60
C GLU A 12 -26.54 -16.56 5.12
N PRO A 13 -27.07 -17.42 6.01
CA PRO A 13 -27.13 -17.14 7.45
C PRO A 13 -25.78 -16.77 8.06
N GLU A 14 -24.70 -17.46 7.67
CA GLU A 14 -23.33 -17.18 8.10
C GLU A 14 -22.82 -15.78 7.71
N GLN A 15 -23.34 -15.22 6.61
CA GLN A 15 -22.92 -13.93 6.05
C GLN A 15 -23.79 -12.75 6.49
N GLN A 16 -24.84 -13.00 7.29
CA GLN A 16 -25.72 -11.93 7.78
C GLN A 16 -25.04 -11.05 8.83
N GLN A 17 -24.07 -11.59 9.58
CA GLN A 17 -23.41 -10.84 10.64
C GLN A 17 -22.14 -10.13 10.15
N TRP A 18 -21.29 -10.84 9.42
CA TRP A 18 -20.04 -10.32 8.85
C TRP A 18 -19.62 -11.15 7.62
N VAL A 19 -18.82 -10.54 6.75
CA VAL A 19 -18.24 -11.18 5.56
C VAL A 19 -16.79 -10.76 5.48
N LYS A 20 -15.85 -11.67 5.18
CA LYS A 20 -14.44 -11.26 5.04
C LYS A 20 -14.19 -10.76 3.62
N ALA A 21 -13.34 -9.75 3.50
CA ALA A 21 -12.73 -9.36 2.22
C ALA A 21 -12.09 -10.61 1.58
N GLY A 22 -12.15 -10.77 0.26
CA GLY A 22 -11.68 -11.98 -0.43
C GLY A 22 -12.68 -13.14 -0.50
N ASP A 23 -13.68 -13.19 0.39
CA ASP A 23 -14.70 -14.25 0.38
C ASP A 23 -15.72 -14.06 -0.77
N VAL A 24 -16.49 -15.12 -1.00
CA VAL A 24 -17.60 -15.11 -1.96
C VAL A 24 -18.90 -14.81 -1.21
N LEU A 25 -19.46 -13.62 -1.41
CA LEU A 25 -20.76 -13.22 -0.90
C LEU A 25 -21.88 -13.89 -1.69
N ARG A 26 -22.78 -14.58 -1.00
CA ARG A 26 -23.87 -15.36 -1.57
C ARG A 26 -25.20 -14.94 -0.97
N GLY A 27 -26.23 -15.02 -1.79
CA GLY A 27 -27.57 -14.71 -1.35
C GLY A 27 -28.58 -14.83 -2.47
N LYS A 28 -29.76 -14.30 -2.21
CA LYS A 28 -30.87 -14.25 -3.15
C LYS A 28 -31.65 -12.96 -3.02
N VAL A 29 -32.09 -12.44 -4.15
CA VAL A 29 -33.10 -11.38 -4.22
C VAL A 29 -34.46 -12.04 -4.36
N VAL A 30 -35.37 -11.67 -3.47
CA VAL A 30 -36.74 -12.15 -3.45
C VAL A 30 -37.64 -11.01 -3.95
N ALA A 31 -38.39 -11.25 -5.03
CA ALA A 31 -39.31 -10.28 -5.59
C ALA A 31 -40.75 -10.82 -5.51
N PHE A 32 -41.61 -10.10 -4.80
CA PHE A 32 -43.02 -10.45 -4.65
C PHE A 32 -43.89 -9.47 -5.44
N ILE A 33 -44.73 -9.99 -6.34
CA ILE A 33 -45.60 -9.18 -7.22
C ILE A 33 -46.95 -8.97 -6.56
N ASN A 34 -47.16 -7.79 -5.94
CA ASN A 34 -48.41 -7.47 -5.26
C ASN A 34 -49.56 -7.22 -6.24
N LYS A 35 -49.28 -6.57 -7.38
CA LYS A 35 -50.27 -6.19 -8.41
C LYS A 35 -49.67 -6.30 -9.80
N HIS A 36 -50.40 -6.90 -10.74
CA HIS A 36 -49.93 -7.15 -12.12
C HIS A 36 -49.84 -5.90 -13.02
N GLN A 37 -50.53 -4.81 -12.68
CA GLN A 37 -50.75 -3.70 -13.62
C GLN A 37 -49.43 -3.07 -14.12
N ASN A 38 -49.21 -3.15 -15.44
CA ASN A 38 -48.16 -2.47 -16.23
C ASN A 38 -46.72 -3.00 -16.12
N LEU A 39 -46.48 -4.21 -15.61
CA LEU A 39 -45.15 -4.83 -15.71
C LEU A 39 -45.02 -5.58 -17.04
N GLN A 40 -44.36 -4.97 -18.03
CA GLN A 40 -44.02 -5.69 -19.26
C GLN A 40 -42.84 -6.63 -18.98
N PRO A 41 -42.96 -7.94 -19.25
CA PRO A 41 -41.94 -8.91 -18.88
C PRO A 41 -40.57 -8.63 -19.50
N ARG A 42 -40.55 -8.14 -20.75
CA ARG A 42 -39.32 -7.82 -21.50
C ARG A 42 -38.45 -6.74 -20.87
N ASN A 43 -39.02 -5.87 -20.04
CA ASN A 43 -38.31 -4.75 -19.44
C ASN A 43 -38.09 -4.94 -17.92
N LEU A 44 -38.48 -6.09 -17.37
CA LEU A 44 -38.28 -6.38 -15.96
C LEU A 44 -36.91 -7.03 -15.74
N SER A 45 -35.95 -6.24 -15.29
CA SER A 45 -34.70 -6.76 -14.74
C SER A 45 -34.47 -6.20 -13.34
N ILE A 46 -33.99 -7.06 -12.44
CA ILE A 46 -33.50 -6.60 -11.15
C ILE A 46 -32.04 -6.22 -11.33
N GLN A 47 -31.69 -5.01 -10.93
CA GLN A 47 -30.30 -4.59 -10.78
C GLN A 47 -29.93 -4.76 -9.30
N LEU A 48 -28.91 -5.57 -9.02
CA LEU A 48 -28.32 -5.72 -7.71
C LEU A 48 -26.97 -4.99 -7.71
N GLU A 49 -26.93 -3.84 -7.04
CA GLU A 49 -25.73 -3.04 -6.83
C GLU A 49 -25.12 -3.39 -5.47
N MET A 50 -23.80 -3.50 -5.39
CA MET A 50 -23.02 -3.49 -4.15
C MET A 50 -22.05 -2.32 -4.21
N TYR A 51 -21.92 -1.55 -3.13
CA TYR A 51 -20.92 -0.48 -3.05
C TYR A 51 -20.26 -0.41 -1.68
N GLY A 52 -18.99 -0.01 -1.68
CA GLY A 52 -18.20 0.37 -0.52
C GLY A 52 -17.93 1.87 -0.56
N LYS A 53 -18.23 2.56 0.54
CA LYS A 53 -18.14 4.02 0.63
C LYS A 53 -17.50 4.46 1.93
N GLU A 54 -16.66 5.48 1.81
CA GLU A 54 -16.34 6.39 2.89
C GLU A 54 -17.44 7.45 2.96
N LYS A 55 -17.92 7.74 4.16
CA LYS A 55 -18.89 8.79 4.42
C LYS A 55 -18.45 9.57 5.64
N THR A 56 -18.32 10.87 5.50
CA THR A 56 -18.02 11.78 6.60
C THR A 56 -19.18 12.73 6.78
N SER A 57 -19.50 13.12 8.01
CA SER A 57 -20.47 14.16 8.29
C SER A 57 -19.97 15.16 9.32
N LYS A 58 -20.39 16.41 9.22
CA LYS A 58 -20.17 17.45 10.23
C LYS A 58 -21.41 18.30 10.37
N ARG A 59 -21.91 18.45 11.60
CA ARG A 59 -23.04 19.31 11.89
C ARG A 59 -22.67 20.77 11.66
N GLN A 60 -23.43 21.47 10.85
CA GLN A 60 -23.22 22.89 10.58
C GLN A 60 -23.89 23.74 11.68
N PRO A 61 -23.32 24.92 12.03
CA PRO A 61 -23.89 25.82 13.03
C PRO A 61 -25.33 26.27 12.71
N LYS A 62 -25.66 26.40 11.41
CA LYS A 62 -26.98 26.84 10.94
C LYS A 62 -28.04 25.72 10.92
N GLY A 63 -27.72 24.54 11.45
CA GLY A 63 -28.54 23.35 11.30
C GLY A 63 -28.31 22.67 9.96
N GLY A 64 -28.34 21.33 9.95
CA GLY A 64 -27.96 20.50 8.80
C GLY A 64 -26.58 19.87 8.97
N ASP A 65 -26.36 18.74 8.28
CA ASP A 65 -25.10 18.00 8.31
C ASP A 65 -24.42 18.12 6.94
N ALA A 66 -23.25 18.77 6.91
CA ALA A 66 -22.37 18.68 5.76
C ALA A 66 -21.92 17.24 5.62
N THR A 67 -22.25 16.59 4.51
CA THR A 67 -21.89 15.20 4.25
C THR A 67 -21.04 15.13 3.00
N LEU A 68 -19.90 14.43 3.09
CA LEU A 68 -19.08 14.06 1.96
C LEU A 68 -19.07 12.53 1.86
N GLU A 69 -19.24 12.01 0.65
CA GLU A 69 -19.19 10.58 0.37
C GLU A 69 -18.17 10.30 -0.73
N TYR A 70 -17.39 9.24 -0.56
CA TYR A 70 -16.47 8.74 -1.58
C TYR A 70 -16.71 7.24 -1.78
N GLN A 71 -16.95 6.83 -3.02
CA GLN A 71 -17.14 5.44 -3.38
C GLN A 71 -15.81 4.84 -3.85
N PHE A 72 -15.34 3.80 -3.14
CA PHE A 72 -14.07 3.14 -3.44
C PHE A 72 -14.28 1.69 -3.96
N PHE A 73 -15.52 1.20 -3.98
CA PHE A 73 -15.85 -0.14 -4.46
C PHE A 73 -17.26 -0.16 -5.04
N PHE A 74 -17.45 -0.82 -6.18
CA PHE A 74 -18.74 -0.98 -6.83
C PHE A 74 -18.84 -2.30 -7.60
N VAL A 75 -19.99 -2.96 -7.52
CA VAL A 75 -20.36 -4.13 -8.34
C VAL A 75 -21.82 -3.96 -8.75
N ASN A 76 -22.15 -4.26 -10.00
CA ASN A 76 -23.52 -4.25 -10.49
C ASN A 76 -23.84 -5.58 -11.16
N LEU A 77 -24.90 -6.26 -10.72
CA LEU A 77 -25.36 -7.52 -11.30
C LEU A 77 -26.77 -7.35 -11.85
N GLN A 78 -26.99 -7.73 -13.10
CA GLN A 78 -28.34 -7.83 -13.65
C GLN A 78 -28.90 -9.23 -13.38
N LEU A 79 -29.87 -9.31 -12.48
CA LEU A 79 -30.57 -10.54 -12.13
C LEU A 79 -31.84 -10.68 -12.97
N ARG A 80 -32.00 -11.84 -13.59
CA ARG A 80 -33.21 -12.23 -14.33
C ARG A 80 -33.71 -13.56 -13.78
N HIS A 81 -35.02 -13.65 -13.58
CA HIS A 81 -35.67 -14.92 -13.28
C HIS A 81 -36.05 -15.60 -14.59
N PRO A 82 -35.78 -16.91 -14.78
CA PRO A 82 -36.10 -17.62 -16.03
C PRO A 82 -37.57 -17.49 -16.44
N ASP A 83 -38.49 -17.55 -15.48
CA ASP A 83 -39.94 -17.45 -15.76
C ASP A 83 -40.42 -16.05 -16.19
N TRP A 84 -39.61 -15.01 -16.00
CA TRP A 84 -39.99 -13.65 -16.41
C TRP A 84 -40.05 -13.48 -17.92
N GLU A 85 -39.44 -14.36 -18.72
CA GLU A 85 -39.58 -14.28 -20.18
C GLU A 85 -40.96 -14.71 -20.67
N ARG A 86 -41.67 -15.53 -19.87
CA ARG A 86 -42.95 -16.12 -20.25
C ARG A 86 -44.11 -15.30 -19.70
N GLU A 87 -44.18 -15.14 -18.39
CA GLU A 87 -45.32 -14.53 -17.71
C GLU A 87 -44.95 -14.12 -16.27
N ILE A 88 -45.30 -12.89 -15.88
CA ILE A 88 -45.16 -12.42 -14.50
C ILE A 88 -46.51 -12.57 -13.81
N ARG A 89 -46.63 -13.49 -12.86
CA ARG A 89 -47.88 -13.77 -12.15
C ARG A 89 -47.99 -12.94 -10.88
N GLN A 90 -49.17 -12.36 -10.66
CA GLN A 90 -49.48 -11.69 -9.39
C GLN A 90 -49.55 -12.71 -8.25
N GLY A 91 -49.10 -12.31 -7.06
CA GLY A 91 -49.09 -13.16 -5.87
C GLY A 91 -47.97 -14.21 -5.86
N VAL A 92 -47.11 -14.24 -6.88
CA VAL A 92 -45.96 -15.15 -6.94
C VAL A 92 -44.72 -14.48 -6.37
N THR A 93 -43.92 -15.28 -5.67
CA THR A 93 -42.59 -14.90 -5.19
C THR A 93 -41.53 -15.46 -6.13
N TYR A 94 -40.75 -14.57 -6.73
CA TYR A 94 -39.62 -14.91 -7.59
C TYR A 94 -38.33 -14.83 -6.79
N VAL A 95 -37.44 -15.81 -6.98
CA VAL A 95 -36.18 -15.90 -6.24
C VAL A 95 -35.02 -15.94 -7.22
N MET A 96 -34.12 -14.96 -7.13
CA MET A 96 -32.95 -14.85 -7.98
C MET A 96 -31.68 -14.97 -7.14
N PRO A 97 -30.95 -16.10 -7.22
CA PRO A 97 -29.68 -16.24 -6.51
C PRO A 97 -28.63 -15.30 -7.11
N PHE A 98 -27.67 -14.89 -6.30
CA PHE A 98 -26.51 -14.13 -6.74
C PHE A 98 -25.24 -14.57 -6.02
N THR A 99 -24.11 -14.25 -6.62
CA THR A 99 -22.78 -14.55 -6.09
C THR A 99 -21.85 -13.39 -6.46
N ILE A 100 -21.17 -12.81 -5.48
CA ILE A 100 -20.23 -11.70 -5.65
C ILE A 100 -18.91 -12.08 -4.98
N ARG A 101 -17.80 -12.11 -5.73
CA ARG A 101 -16.47 -12.30 -5.14
C ARG A 101 -15.95 -10.96 -4.64
N LEU A 102 -15.65 -10.86 -3.34
CA LEU A 102 -15.15 -9.64 -2.75
C LEU A 102 -13.64 -9.50 -2.99
N PRO A 103 -13.12 -8.31 -3.32
CA PRO A 103 -11.69 -8.06 -3.32
C PRO A 103 -11.07 -8.31 -1.94
N THR A 104 -9.84 -8.83 -1.91
CA THR A 104 -9.06 -9.04 -0.68
C THR A 104 -8.62 -7.72 -0.03
N SER A 105 -8.55 -6.65 -0.82
CA SER A 105 -8.14 -5.30 -0.41
C SER A 105 -9.23 -4.50 0.31
N LEU A 106 -10.46 -5.01 0.43
CA LEU A 106 -11.55 -4.27 1.05
C LEU A 106 -11.25 -3.99 2.54
N PRO A 107 -11.32 -2.73 3.00
CA PRO A 107 -11.15 -2.40 4.41
C PRO A 107 -12.31 -2.91 5.26
N SER A 108 -12.05 -3.12 6.55
CA SER A 108 -13.11 -3.40 7.54
C SER A 108 -14.14 -2.27 7.58
N SER A 109 -15.39 -2.64 7.81
CA SER A 109 -16.44 -1.68 8.14
C SER A 109 -16.11 -1.02 9.48
N ASP A 110 -16.06 0.30 9.48
CA ASP A 110 -15.70 1.08 10.66
C ASP A 110 -16.59 2.32 10.76
N SER A 111 -16.70 2.85 11.97
CA SER A 111 -17.38 4.11 12.22
C SER A 111 -16.79 4.80 13.43
N PHE A 112 -16.56 6.10 13.29
CA PHE A 112 -16.29 6.99 14.40
C PHE A 112 -17.47 7.94 14.55
N LEU A 113 -18.27 7.73 15.58
CA LEU A 113 -19.38 8.58 15.97
C LEU A 113 -18.94 9.33 17.23
N GLU A 114 -18.55 10.59 17.09
CA GLU A 114 -18.26 11.47 18.23
C GLU A 114 -19.46 12.39 18.48
N ASP A 115 -19.51 12.96 19.68
CA ASP A 115 -20.50 13.97 20.04
C ASP A 115 -20.47 15.12 19.01
N SER A 116 -21.67 15.60 18.67
CA SER A 116 -22.03 16.26 17.39
C SER A 116 -21.20 17.46 16.88
N SER A 117 -20.19 17.94 17.61
CA SER A 117 -19.41 19.14 17.26
C SER A 117 -18.21 18.88 16.34
N VAL A 118 -17.51 17.75 16.50
CA VAL A 118 -16.26 17.50 15.74
C VAL A 118 -16.56 16.97 14.34
N GLY A 119 -17.58 16.11 14.22
CA GLY A 119 -17.92 15.39 13.00
C GLY A 119 -17.82 13.88 13.20
N SER A 120 -18.17 13.12 12.17
CA SER A 120 -18.15 11.66 12.18
C SER A 120 -17.64 11.12 10.85
N TYR A 121 -17.14 9.89 10.85
CA TYR A 121 -16.86 9.17 9.62
C TYR A 121 -17.36 7.72 9.70
N ARG A 122 -17.54 7.11 8.53
CA ARG A 122 -17.96 5.74 8.36
C ARG A 122 -17.39 5.12 7.10
N ILE A 123 -16.87 3.90 7.22
CA ILE A 123 -16.56 3.00 6.10
C ILE A 123 -17.69 1.98 6.08
N GLN A 124 -18.52 2.01 5.04
CA GLN A 124 -19.74 1.20 4.97
C GLN A 124 -19.91 0.51 3.63
N TYR A 125 -20.50 -0.68 3.69
CA TYR A 125 -20.85 -1.47 2.51
C TYR A 125 -22.35 -1.70 2.45
N LYS A 126 -22.87 -1.73 1.24
CA LYS A 126 -24.31 -1.78 1.03
C LYS A 126 -24.67 -2.51 -0.24
N LEU A 127 -25.61 -3.44 -0.11
CA LEU A 127 -26.32 -4.07 -1.22
C LEU A 127 -27.61 -3.31 -1.48
N ARG A 128 -27.93 -3.14 -2.74
CA ARG A 128 -29.12 -2.45 -3.20
C ARG A 128 -29.73 -3.19 -4.39
N ALA A 129 -30.93 -3.72 -4.21
CA ALA A 129 -31.73 -4.28 -5.28
C ALA A 129 -32.71 -3.22 -5.80
N ARG A 130 -32.76 -3.03 -7.12
CA ARG A 130 -33.62 -2.08 -7.83
C ARG A 130 -34.38 -2.77 -8.95
N VAL A 131 -35.63 -2.37 -9.17
CA VAL A 131 -36.43 -2.77 -10.33
C VAL A 131 -36.90 -1.53 -11.07
N ALA A 132 -36.43 -1.34 -12.30
CA ALA A 132 -36.89 -0.30 -13.23
C ALA A 132 -37.04 1.10 -12.58
N GLY A 133 -36.13 1.47 -11.68
CA GLY A 133 -36.14 2.75 -10.94
C GLY A 133 -37.27 2.93 -9.91
N LYS A 134 -38.22 1.99 -9.76
CA LYS A 134 -39.43 2.16 -8.94
C LYS A 134 -39.34 1.52 -7.56
N ALA A 135 -38.97 0.24 -7.51
CA ALA A 135 -38.83 -0.49 -6.25
C ALA A 135 -37.36 -0.59 -5.88
N LYS A 136 -37.06 -0.38 -4.59
CA LYS A 136 -35.71 -0.38 -4.07
C LYS A 136 -35.67 -1.03 -2.69
N LYS A 137 -34.74 -1.98 -2.51
CA LYS A 137 -34.40 -2.54 -1.20
C LYS A 137 -32.91 -2.38 -0.96
N GLU A 138 -32.54 -2.02 0.26
CA GLU A 138 -31.15 -1.87 0.67
C GLU A 138 -30.86 -2.68 1.93
N THR A 139 -29.67 -3.26 1.97
CA THR A 139 -29.12 -4.02 3.12
C THR A 139 -27.68 -3.59 3.34
N TYR A 140 -27.33 -3.23 4.58
CA TYR A 140 -25.94 -2.90 4.93
C TYR A 140 -25.17 -4.18 5.25
N LEU A 141 -23.90 -4.21 4.84
CA LEU A 141 -22.99 -5.31 5.11
C LEU A 141 -21.92 -4.85 6.10
N ARG A 142 -21.50 -5.78 6.96
CA ARG A 142 -20.29 -5.62 7.77
C ARG A 142 -19.20 -6.45 7.13
N ILE A 143 -18.25 -5.78 6.52
CA ILE A 143 -17.06 -6.42 5.95
C ILE A 143 -15.94 -6.38 7.00
N GLN A 144 -15.19 -7.47 7.13
CA GLN A 144 -13.94 -7.55 7.87
C GLN A 144 -12.80 -7.64 6.84
N SER A 145 -11.73 -6.88 7.00
CA SER A 145 -10.57 -6.98 6.12
C SER A 145 -9.93 -8.37 6.22
N GLN A 146 -9.10 -8.71 5.24
CA GLN A 146 -8.22 -9.87 5.35
C GLN A 146 -7.32 -9.73 6.59
N PRO A 147 -6.97 -10.86 7.24
CA PRO A 147 -5.90 -10.92 8.23
C PRO A 147 -4.63 -10.24 7.72
N LEU A 148 -3.88 -9.65 8.63
CA LEU A 148 -2.53 -9.20 8.34
C LEU A 148 -1.71 -10.36 7.77
N PRO A 149 -0.79 -10.10 6.82
CA PRO A 149 0.11 -11.13 6.34
C PRO A 149 0.96 -11.68 7.49
N ASP A 150 1.31 -12.96 7.46
CA ASP A 150 2.18 -13.60 8.45
C ASP A 150 3.67 -13.14 8.33
N GLU A 151 3.97 -12.31 7.31
CA GLU A 151 5.27 -11.67 7.16
C GLU A 151 5.47 -10.61 8.24
N ARG A 152 6.49 -10.80 9.08
CA ARG A 152 6.92 -9.82 10.07
C ARG A 152 7.68 -8.69 9.40
N VAL A 153 7.33 -7.45 9.74
CA VAL A 153 7.99 -6.26 9.21
C VAL A 153 8.72 -5.55 10.36
N PRO A 154 10.01 -5.84 10.61
CA PRO A 154 10.74 -5.17 11.67
C PRO A 154 10.97 -3.70 11.31
N CYS A 155 10.88 -2.82 12.30
CA CYS A 155 11.24 -1.40 12.15
C CYS A 155 12.35 -1.06 13.14
N ILE A 156 13.39 -0.41 12.64
CA ILE A 156 14.50 0.10 13.45
C ILE A 156 14.52 1.61 13.30
N ILE A 157 14.28 2.31 14.41
CA ILE A 157 14.56 3.74 14.50
C ILE A 157 16.04 3.92 14.77
N GLN A 158 16.67 4.65 13.86
CA GLN A 158 18.08 5.01 13.94
C GLN A 158 18.35 5.83 15.21
N PRO A 159 19.57 5.76 15.78
CA PRO A 159 19.98 6.63 16.88
C PRO A 159 19.76 8.09 16.53
N THR A 160 18.75 8.68 17.16
CA THR A 160 18.39 10.07 16.94
C THR A 160 19.01 10.91 18.05
N ASN A 161 19.68 11.99 17.66
CA ASN A 161 20.34 12.91 18.58
C ASN A 161 19.37 14.02 19.00
N TYR A 162 19.01 14.03 20.27
CA TYR A 162 18.16 15.05 20.86
C TYR A 162 19.00 16.00 21.71
N ALA A 163 19.24 17.20 21.19
CA ALA A 163 19.86 18.27 21.96
C ALA A 163 18.94 18.70 23.10
N LEU A 164 19.44 18.69 24.33
CA LEU A 164 18.70 19.12 25.50
C LEU A 164 19.01 20.57 25.84
N SER A 165 17.96 21.36 26.05
CA SER A 165 18.09 22.74 26.52
C SER A 165 17.20 22.98 27.72
N SER A 166 17.68 23.79 28.67
CA SER A 166 16.88 24.25 29.81
C SER A 166 16.26 25.64 29.56
N LEU A 167 15.33 26.08 30.41
CA LEU A 167 14.89 27.48 30.47
C LEU A 167 16.13 28.39 30.48
N ARG A 168 16.18 29.39 29.58
CA ARG A 168 17.38 30.23 29.22
C ARG A 168 18.33 29.64 28.17
N LEU A 169 17.90 28.64 27.40
CA LEU A 169 18.63 28.12 26.22
C LEU A 169 20.05 27.59 26.56
N VAL A 170 20.30 27.22 27.82
CA VAL A 170 21.57 26.61 28.22
C VAL A 170 21.59 25.18 27.70
N ASN A 171 22.56 24.87 26.82
CA ASN A 171 22.77 23.52 26.32
C ASN A 171 23.15 22.59 27.47
N ARG A 172 22.34 21.56 27.69
CA ARG A 172 22.51 20.56 28.74
C ARG A 172 23.23 19.30 28.26
N GLY A 173 23.58 19.21 26.99
CA GLY A 173 24.13 18.03 26.33
C GLY A 173 23.11 17.39 25.39
N ARG A 174 23.22 16.08 25.16
CA ARG A 174 22.35 15.36 24.24
C ARG A 174 21.90 14.02 24.80
N ILE A 175 20.78 13.52 24.30
CA ILE A 175 20.36 12.13 24.46
C ILE A 175 20.39 11.47 23.08
N LEU A 176 21.04 10.31 22.97
CA LEU A 176 20.95 9.44 21.81
C LEU A 176 19.90 8.37 22.11
N LEU A 177 18.88 8.26 21.26
CA LEU A 177 17.79 7.29 21.42
C LEU A 177 17.64 6.46 20.15
N ALA A 178 17.66 5.13 20.30
CA ALA A 178 17.36 4.17 19.26
C ALA A 178 16.25 3.22 19.73
N ALA A 179 15.46 2.72 18.78
CA ALA A 179 14.37 1.81 19.08
C ALA A 179 14.23 0.76 17.98
N ARG A 180 13.75 -0.43 18.32
CA ARG A 180 13.46 -1.49 17.36
C ARG A 180 12.18 -2.18 17.74
N VAL A 181 11.27 -2.29 16.79
CA VAL A 181 10.07 -3.11 16.90
C VAL A 181 10.30 -4.36 16.06
N GLU A 182 10.09 -5.55 16.64
CA GLU A 182 10.27 -6.82 15.93
C GLU A 182 9.30 -6.99 14.76
N ASP A 183 8.10 -6.42 14.89
CA ASP A 183 7.05 -6.48 13.88
C ASP A 183 6.13 -5.26 13.97
N THR A 184 6.01 -4.49 12.88
CA THR A 184 5.08 -3.36 12.77
C THR A 184 3.71 -3.76 12.26
N HIS A 185 3.54 -4.99 11.78
CA HIS A 185 2.25 -5.57 11.43
C HIS A 185 1.70 -6.32 12.64
N VAL A 186 0.80 -5.69 13.39
CA VAL A 186 0.37 -6.23 14.67
C VAL A 186 -1.15 -6.39 14.72
N GLY A 187 -1.58 -7.62 14.98
CA GLY A 187 -2.98 -7.95 15.18
C GLY A 187 -3.55 -7.32 16.45
N ARG A 188 -4.85 -7.01 16.42
CA ARG A 188 -5.59 -6.59 17.63
C ARG A 188 -5.45 -7.65 18.73
N GLY A 189 -5.11 -7.23 19.96
CA GLY A 189 -4.89 -8.14 21.08
C GLY A 189 -3.51 -8.80 21.16
N GLU A 190 -2.68 -8.69 20.11
CA GLU A 190 -1.32 -9.24 20.11
C GLU A 190 -0.34 -8.38 20.94
N HIS A 191 0.89 -8.86 21.08
CA HIS A 191 1.96 -8.15 21.78
C HIS A 191 2.94 -7.52 20.79
N ILE A 192 3.30 -6.27 21.02
CA ILE A 192 4.44 -5.62 20.39
C ILE A 192 5.69 -5.94 21.22
N ALA A 193 6.73 -6.42 20.55
CA ALA A 193 8.07 -6.54 21.12
C ALA A 193 8.90 -5.32 20.73
N LEU A 194 9.05 -4.39 21.67
CA LEU A 194 9.84 -3.17 21.52
C LEU A 194 11.18 -3.33 22.24
N HIS A 195 12.27 -3.02 21.56
CA HIS A 195 13.61 -2.91 22.12
C HIS A 195 14.02 -1.44 22.14
N LEU A 196 14.60 -0.99 23.25
CA LEU A 196 15.04 0.39 23.42
C LEU A 196 16.52 0.44 23.80
N ALA A 197 17.27 1.35 23.20
CA ALA A 197 18.64 1.66 23.58
C ALA A 197 18.77 3.17 23.68
N CYS A 198 19.39 3.67 24.74
CA CYS A 198 19.54 5.10 24.92
C CYS A 198 20.76 5.43 25.77
N HIS A 199 21.55 6.40 25.28
CA HIS A 199 22.73 6.93 25.95
C HIS A 199 22.44 8.38 26.34
N ASN A 200 22.54 8.67 27.64
CA ASN A 200 22.38 10.02 28.17
C ASN A 200 23.73 10.73 28.23
N ASP A 201 24.06 11.50 27.21
CA ASP A 201 25.26 12.35 27.18
C ASP A 201 24.92 13.79 27.61
N SER A 202 24.15 13.91 28.67
CA SER A 202 23.67 15.18 29.17
C SER A 202 23.86 15.32 30.68
N THR A 203 23.79 16.58 31.10
CA THR A 203 23.74 16.98 32.52
C THR A 203 22.33 16.92 33.09
N ALA A 204 21.32 16.58 32.28
CA ALA A 204 19.94 16.46 32.71
C ALA A 204 19.62 15.00 33.06
N GLU A 205 18.91 14.81 34.17
CA GLU A 205 18.46 13.48 34.58
C GLU A 205 17.24 13.03 33.75
N LEU A 206 17.27 11.76 33.31
CA LEU A 206 16.13 11.12 32.68
C LEU A 206 15.22 10.52 33.76
N GLN A 207 14.14 11.22 34.10
CA GLN A 207 13.21 10.83 35.16
C GLN A 207 12.47 9.53 34.84
N ARG A 208 11.90 9.42 33.64
CA ARG A 208 11.10 8.26 33.24
C ARG A 208 10.96 8.09 31.74
N VAL A 209 10.71 6.85 31.32
CA VAL A 209 10.28 6.50 29.97
C VAL A 209 8.77 6.30 29.96
N LYS A 210 8.08 6.96 29.04
CA LYS A 210 6.64 6.81 28.82
C LYS A 210 6.42 6.27 27.42
N ILE A 211 5.71 5.16 27.30
CA ILE A 211 5.36 4.57 26.01
C ILE A 211 3.86 4.69 25.83
N SER A 212 3.44 5.36 24.76
CA SER A 212 2.03 5.59 24.44
C SER A 212 1.71 4.99 23.09
N PHE A 213 0.54 4.38 22.96
CA PHE A 213 0.02 3.97 21.66
C PHE A 213 -1.09 4.93 21.27
N VAL A 214 -0.88 5.59 20.15
CA VAL A 214 -1.69 6.72 19.68
C VAL A 214 -2.37 6.31 18.37
N GLU A 215 -3.69 6.47 18.34
CA GLU A 215 -4.53 6.37 17.14
C GLU A 215 -4.82 7.79 16.68
N GLU A 216 -4.47 8.10 15.44
CA GLU A 216 -4.77 9.37 14.78
C GLU A 216 -5.80 9.15 13.68
N LEU A 217 -6.90 9.89 13.77
CA LEU A 217 -8.02 9.84 12.86
C LEU A 217 -8.05 11.15 12.08
N TYR A 218 -8.00 11.08 10.76
CA TYR A 218 -8.11 12.21 9.87
C TYR A 218 -9.30 12.01 8.95
N TRP A 219 -10.16 13.00 8.80
CA TRP A 219 -11.23 12.93 7.81
C TRP A 219 -11.64 14.30 7.29
N THR A 220 -12.21 14.34 6.09
CA THR A 220 -12.57 15.59 5.41
C THR A 220 -14.07 15.69 5.26
N ALA A 221 -14.73 16.68 5.88
CA ALA A 221 -16.20 16.75 5.92
C ALA A 221 -16.84 17.53 4.75
N THR A 222 -16.08 18.34 4.02
CA THR A 222 -16.51 19.09 2.83
C THR A 222 -15.43 19.02 1.77
N SER A 223 -15.77 19.22 0.49
CA SER A 223 -14.78 19.23 -0.61
C SER A 223 -13.67 20.27 -0.42
N THR A 224 -13.90 21.31 0.38
CA THR A 224 -12.90 22.31 0.70
C THR A 224 -11.84 21.78 1.68
N SER A 225 -10.57 21.96 1.32
CA SER A 225 -9.40 21.53 2.11
C SER A 225 -9.39 22.07 3.56
N ALA A 226 -10.06 23.19 3.81
CA ALA A 226 -10.23 23.81 5.11
C ALA A 226 -11.06 22.97 6.13
N ALA A 227 -11.72 21.89 5.69
CA ALA A 227 -12.52 21.03 6.56
C ALA A 227 -11.87 19.68 6.92
N ARG A 228 -10.53 19.61 6.85
CA ARG A 228 -9.78 18.49 7.42
C ARG A 228 -9.92 18.49 8.94
N LEU A 229 -10.58 17.47 9.45
CA LEU A 229 -10.74 17.20 10.86
C LEU A 229 -9.67 16.19 11.29
N HIS A 230 -9.16 16.38 12.50
CA HIS A 230 -8.14 15.52 13.08
C HIS A 230 -8.48 15.24 14.54
N ARG A 231 -8.35 13.97 14.94
CA ARG A 231 -8.52 13.51 16.31
C ARG A 231 -7.39 12.56 16.65
N SER A 232 -6.65 12.89 17.70
CA SER A 232 -5.64 12.00 18.27
C SER A 232 -6.16 11.40 19.58
N ARG A 233 -6.07 10.08 19.71
CA ARG A 233 -6.49 9.32 20.88
C ARG A 233 -5.35 8.44 21.37
N THR A 234 -4.93 8.63 22.61
CA THR A 234 -4.05 7.66 23.29
C THR A 234 -4.88 6.47 23.75
N LEU A 235 -4.68 5.31 23.14
CA LEU A 235 -5.44 4.09 23.46
C LEU A 235 -4.89 3.39 24.71
N PHE A 236 -3.58 3.46 24.94
CA PHE A 236 -2.96 3.11 26.22
C PHE A 236 -1.66 3.88 26.44
N CYS A 237 -1.23 3.94 27.69
CA CYS A 237 -0.01 4.64 28.12
C CYS A 237 0.66 3.84 29.24
N LEU A 238 1.82 3.26 28.94
CA LEU A 238 2.72 2.70 29.94
C LEU A 238 3.60 3.84 30.48
N ARG A 239 3.45 4.13 31.78
CA ARG A 239 4.28 5.12 32.47
C ARG A 239 5.37 4.39 33.22
N ASP A 240 6.51 5.07 33.39
CA ASP A 240 7.61 4.61 34.24
C ASP A 240 8.17 3.25 33.79
N VAL A 241 8.27 3.05 32.46
CA VAL A 241 8.80 1.82 31.88
C VAL A 241 10.26 1.67 32.30
N THR A 242 10.54 0.59 33.01
CA THR A 242 11.91 0.24 33.40
C THR A 242 12.56 -0.46 32.23
N VAL A 243 13.48 0.25 31.57
CA VAL A 243 14.31 -0.30 30.50
C VAL A 243 15.65 -0.68 31.13
N PRO A 244 15.99 -1.97 31.23
CA PRO A 244 17.31 -2.41 31.68
C PRO A 244 18.40 -1.71 30.87
N GLY A 245 19.55 -1.39 31.48
CA GLY A 245 20.68 -0.77 30.77
C GLY A 245 20.48 0.68 30.34
N LEU A 246 19.33 1.31 30.60
CA LEU A 246 19.13 2.72 30.33
C LEU A 246 19.97 3.57 31.29
N ASP A 247 20.99 4.25 30.77
CA ASP A 247 21.80 5.18 31.55
C ASP A 247 20.97 6.43 31.90
N LYS A 248 20.38 6.41 33.10
CA LYS A 248 19.66 7.56 33.65
C LYS A 248 20.58 8.53 34.39
N SER A 249 21.85 8.16 34.58
CA SER A 249 22.75 8.90 35.45
C SER A 249 23.14 10.25 34.84
N VAL A 250 23.37 11.23 35.70
CA VAL A 250 23.82 12.57 35.30
C VAL A 250 25.32 12.54 35.08
N LYS A 251 25.78 12.97 33.91
CA LYS A 251 27.20 13.09 33.61
C LYS A 251 27.74 14.47 33.98
N THR A 252 28.98 14.53 34.43
CA THR A 252 29.67 15.81 34.66
C THR A 252 29.89 16.54 33.34
N ARG A 253 29.95 17.88 33.39
CA ARG A 253 30.12 18.71 32.18
C ARG A 253 31.41 18.39 31.41
N GLU A 254 32.47 18.01 32.11
CA GLU A 254 33.74 17.60 31.50
C GLU A 254 33.60 16.29 30.72
N HIS A 255 32.90 15.31 31.29
CA HIS A 255 32.65 14.03 30.64
C HIS A 255 31.75 14.16 29.40
N VAL A 256 30.74 15.05 29.44
CA VAL A 256 29.90 15.36 28.27
C VAL A 256 30.73 15.93 27.11
N ARG A 257 31.74 16.74 27.40
CA ARG A 257 32.63 17.31 26.36
C ARG A 257 33.49 16.24 25.69
N SER A 258 34.02 15.26 26.45
CA SER A 258 34.84 14.19 25.87
C SER A 258 34.04 13.22 25.00
N LEU A 259 32.78 12.94 25.37
CA LEU A 259 31.91 12.01 24.64
C LEU A 259 31.48 12.51 23.26
N THR A 260 31.57 13.81 23.01
CA THR A 260 31.19 14.38 21.71
C THR A 260 32.16 13.95 20.60
N ALA A 261 33.41 13.57 20.94
CA ALA A 261 34.42 13.17 19.97
C ALA A 261 34.24 11.74 19.40
N ASN A 262 33.54 10.85 20.11
CA ASN A 262 33.42 9.42 19.75
C ASN A 262 32.00 9.03 19.34
N GLN A 263 31.35 9.83 18.50
CA GLN A 263 29.95 9.60 18.11
C GLN A 263 29.72 8.25 17.41
N GLU A 264 30.65 7.82 16.56
CA GLU A 264 30.56 6.53 15.85
C GLU A 264 30.57 5.34 16.82
N GLU A 265 31.39 5.41 17.87
CA GLU A 265 31.47 4.37 18.89
C GLU A 265 30.16 4.28 19.68
N SER A 266 29.56 5.42 20.05
CA SER A 266 28.26 5.45 20.72
C SER A 266 27.15 4.84 19.86
N PHE A 267 27.17 5.08 18.54
CA PHE A 267 26.23 4.44 17.62
C PHE A 267 26.44 2.92 17.58
N HIS A 268 27.67 2.45 17.43
CA HIS A 268 27.95 1.02 17.42
C HIS A 268 27.52 0.32 18.72
N GLN A 269 27.74 0.96 19.87
CA GLN A 269 27.29 0.46 21.17
C GLN A 269 25.76 0.40 21.26
N LEU A 270 25.05 1.46 20.87
CA LEU A 270 23.57 1.48 20.83
C LEU A 270 23.01 0.38 19.91
N TYR A 271 23.63 0.16 18.75
CA TYR A 271 23.23 -0.93 17.85
C TYR A 271 23.38 -2.29 18.54
N THR A 272 24.53 -2.53 19.16
CA THR A 272 24.83 -3.77 19.85
C THR A 272 23.84 -4.03 20.99
N GLU A 273 23.53 -3.01 21.78
CA GLU A 273 22.51 -3.07 22.84
C GLU A 273 21.12 -3.41 22.27
N LEU A 274 20.72 -2.74 21.19
CA LEU A 274 19.42 -2.92 20.54
C LEU A 274 19.26 -4.33 19.96
N MET A 275 20.35 -4.89 19.43
CA MET A 275 20.36 -6.24 18.86
C MET A 275 20.50 -7.33 19.92
N SER A 276 21.03 -7.01 21.10
CA SER A 276 21.20 -7.97 22.21
C SER A 276 19.88 -8.50 22.79
N GLY A 277 18.78 -7.78 22.59
CA GLY A 277 17.46 -8.15 23.12
C GLY A 277 17.30 -7.97 24.63
N ARG A 278 18.30 -7.41 25.33
CA ARG A 278 18.27 -7.22 26.79
C ARG A 278 17.22 -6.20 27.24
N ASN A 279 16.91 -5.24 26.38
CA ASN A 279 16.05 -4.09 26.70
C ASN A 279 14.65 -4.25 26.07
N LYS A 280 14.13 -5.47 26.09
CA LYS A 280 12.84 -5.85 25.48
C LYS A 280 11.68 -5.49 26.41
N VAL A 281 10.72 -4.75 25.88
CA VAL A 281 9.44 -4.40 26.50
C VAL A 281 8.34 -5.06 25.68
N LEU A 282 7.50 -5.87 26.35
CA LEU A 282 6.32 -6.48 25.75
C LEU A 282 5.09 -5.65 26.04
N ILE A 283 4.37 -5.26 24.99
CA ILE A 283 3.24 -4.34 25.08
C ILE A 283 2.02 -5.01 24.48
N LYS A 284 1.02 -5.32 25.31
CA LYS A 284 -0.24 -5.94 24.84
C LYS A 284 -1.16 -4.88 24.25
N LEU A 285 -1.58 -5.07 23.00
CA LEU A 285 -2.51 -4.17 22.34
C LEU A 285 -3.97 -4.44 22.77
N PRO A 286 -4.82 -3.41 22.86
CA PRO A 286 -6.25 -3.59 23.05
C PRO A 286 -6.90 -4.39 21.90
N THR A 287 -7.98 -5.12 22.19
CA THR A 287 -8.73 -5.86 21.15
C THR A 287 -9.72 -5.00 20.37
N GLN A 288 -10.15 -3.86 20.94
CA GLN A 288 -11.16 -2.97 20.36
C GLN A 288 -10.58 -1.83 19.51
N MET A 289 -9.39 -2.03 18.93
CA MET A 289 -8.77 -1.02 18.07
C MET A 289 -9.36 -1.06 16.66
N ARG A 290 -9.23 0.07 15.96
CA ARG A 290 -9.53 0.15 14.54
C ARG A 290 -8.40 -0.42 13.73
N ASP A 291 -8.74 -0.85 12.52
CA ASP A 291 -7.73 -1.24 11.55
C ASP A 291 -7.08 0.02 10.98
N THR A 292 -5.80 -0.08 10.67
CA THR A 292 -5.09 1.00 9.97
C THR A 292 -5.66 1.14 8.57
N TYR A 293 -6.03 2.36 8.20
CA TYR A 293 -6.73 2.63 6.96
C TYR A 293 -6.26 3.95 6.34
N ARG A 294 -6.06 3.97 5.03
CA ARG A 294 -5.63 5.17 4.29
C ARG A 294 -6.53 5.39 3.07
N GLY A 295 -7.76 5.79 3.33
CA GLY A 295 -8.73 6.16 2.31
C GLY A 295 -8.49 7.56 1.73
N ARG A 296 -9.41 7.98 0.86
CA ARG A 296 -9.35 9.30 0.21
C ARG A 296 -9.79 10.42 1.15
N ILE A 297 -10.91 10.22 1.84
CA ILE A 297 -11.50 11.21 2.75
C ILE A 297 -11.44 10.77 4.22
N VAL A 298 -10.99 9.55 4.51
CA VAL A 298 -10.76 9.02 5.87
C VAL A 298 -9.38 8.36 5.97
N LYS A 299 -8.63 8.65 7.05
CA LYS A 299 -7.38 7.98 7.39
C LYS A 299 -7.36 7.63 8.88
N VAL A 300 -6.87 6.45 9.20
CA VAL A 300 -6.67 5.89 10.54
C VAL A 300 -5.23 5.44 10.62
N ILE A 301 -4.41 6.15 11.40
CA ILE A 301 -2.97 5.92 11.52
C ILE A 301 -2.66 5.54 12.97
N HIS A 302 -1.75 4.60 13.16
CA HIS A 302 -1.32 4.17 14.49
C HIS A 302 0.16 4.41 14.69
N HIS A 303 0.51 4.90 15.87
CA HIS A 303 1.87 5.18 16.27
C HIS A 303 2.17 4.65 17.66
N LEU A 304 3.35 4.10 17.84
CA LEU A 304 3.96 3.88 19.15
C LEU A 304 4.90 5.03 19.45
N VAL A 305 4.52 5.86 20.42
CA VAL A 305 5.25 7.06 20.83
C VAL A 305 6.05 6.76 22.09
N ILE A 306 7.36 6.95 22.03
CA ILE A 306 8.29 6.79 23.16
C ILE A 306 8.73 8.18 23.60
N ASP A 307 8.22 8.62 24.74
CA ASP A 307 8.55 9.88 25.38
C ASP A 307 9.58 9.68 26.49
N MET A 308 10.72 10.37 26.40
CA MET A 308 11.73 10.44 27.45
C MET A 308 11.49 11.69 28.31
N LYS A 309 11.04 11.50 29.55
CA LYS A 309 10.76 12.63 30.45
C LYS A 309 12.01 13.02 31.23
N THR A 310 12.49 14.22 30.96
CA THR A 310 13.62 14.86 31.66
C THR A 310 13.13 15.66 32.87
N GLU A 311 14.06 16.24 33.62
CA GLU A 311 13.75 17.20 34.68
C GLU A 311 12.88 18.38 34.22
N LYS A 312 12.18 19.03 35.17
CA LYS A 312 11.33 20.20 34.89
C LYS A 312 12.17 21.26 34.18
N THR A 313 11.59 21.89 33.16
CA THR A 313 12.21 22.95 32.33
C THR A 313 13.25 22.50 31.31
N VAL A 314 13.51 21.19 31.19
CA VAL A 314 14.31 20.62 30.10
C VAL A 314 13.38 20.01 29.02
N THR A 315 13.79 20.12 27.76
CA THR A 315 13.09 19.54 26.61
C THR A 315 13.03 18.01 26.70
N ASN A 316 11.87 17.41 26.41
CA ASN A 316 11.68 15.96 26.45
C ASN A 316 11.90 15.36 25.05
N PRO A 317 12.87 14.46 24.84
CA PRO A 317 12.98 13.68 23.61
C PRO A 317 11.73 12.84 23.37
N SER A 318 11.33 12.70 22.11
CA SER A 318 10.22 11.84 21.71
C SER A 318 10.47 11.26 20.33
N VAL A 319 10.16 9.98 20.17
CA VAL A 319 10.23 9.25 18.89
C VAL A 319 8.91 8.52 18.64
N SER A 320 8.47 8.50 17.39
CA SER A 320 7.23 7.87 16.96
C SER A 320 7.54 6.75 15.97
N ILE A 321 7.00 5.56 16.22
CA ILE A 321 7.15 4.38 15.36
C ILE A 321 5.78 4.11 14.73
N PRO A 322 5.63 4.21 13.40
CA PRO A 322 4.37 3.90 12.75
C PRO A 322 4.08 2.38 12.84
N LEU A 323 2.80 2.02 12.94
CA LEU A 323 2.35 0.64 13.07
C LEU A 323 1.15 0.38 12.14
N ARG A 324 1.07 -0.83 11.59
CA ARG A 324 -0.07 -1.34 10.84
C ARG A 324 -0.85 -2.29 11.72
N ILE A 325 -2.05 -1.87 12.07
CA ILE A 325 -3.01 -2.62 12.89
C ILE A 325 -4.08 -3.24 12.02
N GLY A 326 -4.45 -4.48 12.30
CA GLY A 326 -5.53 -5.17 11.61
C GLY A 326 -5.97 -6.43 12.33
N GLU A 327 -6.71 -7.27 11.62
CA GLU A 327 -7.02 -8.61 12.08
C GLU A 327 -5.72 -9.43 12.23
N PRO A 328 -5.50 -10.14 13.36
CA PRO A 328 -4.30 -10.93 13.57
C PRO A 328 -4.08 -11.93 12.44
N ALA A 329 -2.83 -12.11 12.03
CA ALA A 329 -2.46 -13.14 11.08
C ALA A 329 -2.98 -14.49 11.56
N VAL A 330 -3.53 -15.29 10.64
CA VAL A 330 -3.91 -16.67 10.94
C VAL A 330 -2.62 -17.47 11.05
N ARG A 331 -1.98 -17.40 12.22
CA ARG A 331 -0.82 -18.22 12.53
C ARG A 331 -1.28 -19.65 12.38
N SER A 332 -0.69 -20.38 11.43
CA SER A 332 -0.86 -21.82 11.38
C SER A 332 -0.33 -22.35 12.71
N SER A 333 -1.22 -22.61 13.66
CA SER A 333 -0.85 -23.06 15.01
C SER A 333 -0.24 -24.47 14.99
N GLY A 334 -0.17 -25.10 13.82
CA GLY A 334 0.64 -26.29 13.60
C GLY A 334 2.11 -25.92 13.45
N PRO A 335 3.05 -26.69 14.04
CA PRO A 335 4.42 -26.71 13.51
C PRO A 335 4.33 -26.89 12.00
N PRO A 336 5.18 -26.22 11.19
CA PRO A 336 5.17 -26.42 9.75
C PRO A 336 5.22 -27.93 9.53
N LEU A 337 4.12 -28.50 9.02
CA LEU A 337 4.10 -29.92 8.71
C LEU A 337 5.34 -30.12 7.84
N PRO A 338 6.23 -31.07 8.20
CA PRO A 338 7.44 -31.29 7.43
C PRO A 338 6.98 -31.39 5.99
N VAL A 339 7.47 -30.48 5.14
CA VAL A 339 7.16 -30.50 3.73
C VAL A 339 7.62 -31.87 3.27
N VAL A 340 6.68 -32.81 3.13
CA VAL A 340 6.93 -34.11 2.55
C VAL A 340 7.19 -33.76 1.10
N LEU A 341 8.45 -33.47 0.80
CA LEU A 341 8.93 -33.36 -0.56
C LEU A 341 8.40 -34.63 -1.25
N PRO A 342 7.60 -34.50 -2.32
CA PRO A 342 7.14 -35.67 -3.04
C PRO A 342 8.38 -36.52 -3.32
N ALA A 343 8.35 -37.77 -2.85
CA ALA A 343 9.46 -38.70 -3.01
C ALA A 343 9.90 -38.61 -4.46
N ALA A 344 11.18 -38.31 -4.68
CA ALA A 344 11.74 -38.15 -6.02
C ALA A 344 11.24 -39.33 -6.87
N PRO A 345 10.65 -39.08 -8.05
CA PRO A 345 10.18 -40.16 -8.91
C PRO A 345 11.33 -41.15 -9.08
N PRO A 346 11.09 -42.47 -8.95
CA PRO A 346 12.15 -43.45 -9.02
C PRO A 346 12.91 -43.24 -10.33
N VAL A 347 14.21 -42.98 -10.21
CA VAL A 347 15.11 -42.82 -11.35
C VAL A 347 14.94 -44.05 -12.23
N GLN A 348 14.26 -43.88 -13.36
CA GLN A 348 14.19 -44.92 -14.38
C GLN A 348 15.61 -45.11 -14.89
N ARG A 349 16.26 -46.18 -14.45
CA ARG A 349 17.53 -46.65 -15.02
C ARG A 349 17.25 -47.00 -16.46
N HIS A 350 17.57 -46.08 -17.37
CA HIS A 350 17.66 -46.38 -18.79
C HIS A 350 18.74 -47.46 -18.97
N TYR A 351 18.29 -48.66 -19.30
CA TYR A 351 19.13 -49.68 -19.91
C TYR A 351 19.57 -49.15 -21.27
N ASN A 352 20.88 -48.98 -21.45
CA ASN A 352 21.51 -48.79 -22.75
C ASN A 352 21.69 -50.16 -23.41
N PRO A 353 21.01 -50.47 -24.54
CA PRO A 353 21.43 -51.56 -25.40
C PRO A 353 22.54 -51.05 -26.34
N THR A 354 23.78 -51.43 -26.06
CA THR A 354 24.89 -51.38 -27.00
C THR A 354 24.60 -52.27 -28.20
N GLY A 355 24.77 -51.73 -29.41
CA GLY A 355 25.09 -52.54 -30.60
C GLY A 355 24.16 -52.38 -31.79
N ALA A 356 24.41 -51.36 -32.62
CA ALA A 356 24.13 -51.44 -34.05
C ALA A 356 25.03 -50.47 -34.80
N THR A 357 25.95 -51.06 -35.56
CA THR A 357 26.79 -50.47 -36.60
C THR A 357 25.91 -49.82 -37.68
N ALA A 358 26.14 -48.52 -37.94
CA ALA A 358 25.55 -47.83 -39.08
C ALA A 358 26.66 -47.23 -39.95
N ALA A 359 26.52 -47.52 -41.24
CA ALA A 359 27.47 -47.31 -42.31
C ALA A 359 27.60 -45.84 -42.72
N ALA A 360 28.74 -45.59 -43.39
CA ALA A 360 29.15 -44.34 -43.99
C ALA A 360 28.13 -43.73 -44.97
N ILE A 361 28.01 -42.41 -44.95
CA ILE A 361 27.48 -41.59 -46.06
C ILE A 361 28.43 -40.40 -46.26
N PRO A 362 28.72 -40.00 -47.51
CA PRO A 362 29.87 -39.18 -47.85
C PRO A 362 29.57 -37.67 -47.83
N SER A 363 30.67 -36.95 -47.69
CA SER A 363 30.86 -35.51 -47.76
C SER A 363 30.41 -34.88 -49.08
N ALA A 364 29.80 -33.70 -48.98
CA ALA A 364 29.60 -32.76 -50.07
C ALA A 364 29.98 -31.33 -49.60
N PRO A 365 30.36 -30.43 -50.53
CA PRO A 365 31.45 -29.49 -50.30
C PRO A 365 31.02 -28.10 -49.83
N SER A 366 31.98 -27.47 -49.16
CA SER A 366 32.06 -26.08 -48.75
C SER A 366 31.90 -25.12 -49.95
N GLN A 367 30.99 -24.15 -49.83
CA GLN A 367 30.98 -22.95 -50.66
C GLN A 367 31.25 -21.71 -49.81
N ALA A 368 32.21 -20.93 -50.29
CA ALA A 368 32.67 -19.66 -49.77
C ALA A 368 31.83 -18.49 -50.33
N LEU A 369 31.50 -17.53 -49.48
CA LEU A 369 31.09 -16.15 -49.79
C LEU A 369 31.20 -15.37 -48.48
N ALA A 370 31.59 -14.11 -48.39
CA ALA A 370 32.31 -13.17 -49.23
C ALA A 370 32.60 -12.00 -48.27
N SER A 371 33.78 -11.43 -48.42
CA SER A 371 34.28 -10.26 -47.70
C SER A 371 33.50 -8.99 -48.06
N VAL A 372 33.12 -8.19 -47.06
CA VAL A 372 32.60 -6.82 -47.21
C VAL A 372 33.49 -5.86 -46.40
N PRO A 373 33.85 -4.67 -46.94
CA PRO A 373 34.96 -3.83 -46.46
C PRO A 373 34.56 -2.85 -45.33
N PRO A 374 35.54 -2.24 -44.64
CA PRO A 374 35.29 -1.31 -43.53
C PRO A 374 34.97 0.09 -44.04
N LEU A 375 33.96 0.72 -43.43
CA LEU A 375 33.59 2.12 -43.66
C LEU A 375 34.37 3.04 -42.71
N GLU A 376 34.85 4.11 -43.32
CA GLU A 376 35.76 5.14 -42.82
C GLU A 376 35.18 5.95 -41.66
N ALA A 377 36.10 6.35 -40.77
CA ALA A 377 35.87 7.28 -39.68
C ALA A 377 35.90 8.72 -40.21
N THR A 378 34.84 9.48 -39.96
CA THR A 378 34.82 10.95 -40.07
C THR A 378 34.81 11.58 -38.70
N ALA A 379 35.91 12.29 -38.41
CA ALA A 379 36.08 13.18 -37.26
C ALA A 379 35.35 14.52 -37.48
N ILE A 380 34.75 15.08 -36.42
CA ILE A 380 34.29 16.47 -36.32
C ILE A 380 34.62 17.00 -34.91
N PRO A 381 34.99 18.29 -34.76
CA PRO A 381 36.01 18.73 -33.82
C PRO A 381 35.50 19.30 -32.49
N SER A 382 36.44 19.33 -31.55
CA SER A 382 36.42 19.97 -30.23
C SER A 382 36.32 21.50 -30.26
N ALA A 383 35.60 22.08 -29.29
CA ALA A 383 35.67 23.48 -28.87
C ALA A 383 35.26 23.60 -27.36
N PRO A 384 35.58 24.69 -26.62
CA PRO A 384 36.33 24.65 -25.35
C PRO A 384 35.48 24.89 -24.07
N PRO A 385 36.09 24.82 -22.86
CA PRO A 385 35.36 24.77 -21.59
C PRO A 385 34.98 26.17 -21.08
N GLY A 386 33.71 26.34 -20.69
CA GLY A 386 33.19 27.52 -20.02
C GLY A 386 32.97 27.25 -18.52
N ALA A 387 33.54 28.12 -17.69
CA ALA A 387 33.66 28.01 -16.25
C ALA A 387 32.32 28.04 -15.48
N LEU A 388 32.28 27.26 -14.39
CA LEU A 388 31.25 27.25 -13.36
C LEU A 388 31.33 28.52 -12.51
N VAL A 389 30.21 29.24 -12.39
CA VAL A 389 30.01 30.29 -11.37
C VAL A 389 28.86 29.82 -10.47
N PHE A 390 29.17 29.65 -9.19
CA PHE A 390 28.21 29.34 -8.12
C PHE A 390 27.38 30.58 -7.79
N ALA A 391 26.05 30.43 -7.78
CA ALA A 391 25.13 31.35 -7.12
C ALA A 391 24.56 30.68 -5.85
N PRO A 392 24.40 31.42 -4.74
CA PRO A 392 23.88 30.86 -3.48
C PRO A 392 22.36 30.59 -3.56
N PRO A 393 21.82 29.69 -2.72
CA PRO A 393 20.40 29.34 -2.75
C PRO A 393 19.53 30.48 -2.22
N LEU A 394 18.55 30.87 -3.03
CA LEU A 394 17.39 31.67 -2.65
C LEU A 394 16.40 30.79 -1.87
N GLU A 395 16.03 31.24 -0.67
CA GLU A 395 14.88 30.72 0.08
C GLU A 395 13.61 30.87 -0.76
N VAL A 396 12.94 29.75 -1.07
CA VAL A 396 11.62 29.75 -1.70
C VAL A 396 10.56 29.36 -0.66
N SER A 397 9.72 30.35 -0.42
CA SER A 397 8.48 30.35 0.36
C SER A 397 7.48 29.29 -0.13
N LEU A 398 6.76 28.66 0.82
CA LEU A 398 5.62 27.79 0.56
C LEU A 398 4.51 28.57 -0.18
N ALA A 399 4.36 28.29 -1.48
CA ALA A 399 3.20 28.70 -2.26
C ALA A 399 2.32 27.48 -2.54
N THR A 400 1.03 27.68 -2.24
CA THR A 400 -0.15 26.87 -2.56
C THR A 400 -0.08 26.13 -3.89
N MET A 401 -0.16 24.79 -3.84
CA MET A 401 -0.59 23.97 -4.97
C MET A 401 -2.12 23.93 -4.99
N GLU A 402 -2.74 24.50 -6.01
CA GLU A 402 -4.14 24.29 -6.36
C GLU A 402 -4.27 22.91 -7.02
N GLU A 403 -5.13 22.04 -6.46
CA GLU A 403 -5.49 20.74 -7.06
C GLU A 403 -6.61 20.93 -8.09
N PRO A 404 -6.57 20.25 -9.26
CA PRO A 404 -7.63 20.33 -10.25
C PRO A 404 -8.89 19.55 -9.83
N ASP A 405 -10.07 20.08 -10.15
CA ASP A 405 -11.38 19.43 -9.99
C ASP A 405 -11.52 18.20 -10.90
N ILE A 406 -12.06 17.08 -10.40
CA ILE A 406 -12.17 15.79 -11.12
C ILE A 406 -13.62 15.26 -11.06
N PRO A 407 -14.24 14.86 -12.20
CA PRO A 407 -15.61 14.35 -12.26
C PRO A 407 -15.74 12.85 -11.87
N ILE A 408 -16.99 12.43 -11.61
CA ILE A 408 -17.40 11.12 -11.07
C ILE A 408 -17.56 10.08 -12.20
N VAL A 409 -17.07 8.83 -12.02
CA VAL A 409 -17.17 7.72 -12.99
C VAL A 409 -17.96 6.50 -12.45
N GLU A 410 -18.74 5.85 -13.33
CA GLU A 410 -19.66 4.71 -13.10
C GLU A 410 -19.24 3.51 -13.99
N ALA A 411 -19.39 2.25 -13.53
CA ALA A 411 -19.01 1.03 -14.28
C ALA A 411 -20.16 -0.02 -14.33
N ILE A 412 -20.30 -0.76 -15.44
CA ILE A 412 -21.42 -1.69 -15.74
C ILE A 412 -20.89 -3.09 -16.15
N ALA A 413 -21.66 -4.15 -15.86
CA ALA A 413 -21.27 -5.57 -15.96
C ALA A 413 -21.76 -6.34 -17.21
N ILE A 414 -21.02 -7.42 -17.52
CA ILE A 414 -21.10 -8.34 -18.68
C ILE A 414 -22.04 -9.54 -18.40
N PRO A 415 -22.76 -10.12 -19.40
CA PRO A 415 -23.66 -11.26 -19.23
C PRO A 415 -22.97 -12.63 -19.08
N ALA A 416 -23.71 -13.59 -18.51
CA ALA A 416 -23.23 -14.81 -17.84
C ALA A 416 -22.76 -15.99 -18.74
N ASP A 417 -22.50 -15.75 -20.03
CA ASP A 417 -22.23 -16.84 -20.99
C ASP A 417 -20.76 -16.86 -21.46
N ALA A 418 -19.92 -15.94 -20.97
CA ALA A 418 -18.50 -15.88 -21.30
C ALA A 418 -17.63 -16.54 -20.20
N ALA A 419 -16.84 -17.54 -20.60
CA ALA A 419 -15.84 -18.15 -19.74
C ALA A 419 -14.67 -17.18 -19.45
N PHE A 420 -14.45 -16.90 -18.16
CA PHE A 420 -13.28 -16.31 -17.49
C PHE A 420 -12.69 -14.95 -17.94
N SER A 421 -12.33 -14.15 -16.91
CA SER A 421 -11.64 -12.83 -16.90
C SER A 421 -12.56 -11.63 -17.27
N ASN A 422 -12.64 -10.48 -16.59
CA ASN A 422 -11.84 -9.80 -15.56
C ASN A 422 -12.72 -8.93 -14.64
N VAL A 423 -12.15 -8.51 -13.51
CA VAL A 423 -12.62 -7.36 -12.70
C VAL A 423 -12.16 -6.08 -13.41
N VAL A 424 -13.06 -5.14 -13.67
CA VAL A 424 -12.77 -3.84 -14.32
C VAL A 424 -12.68 -2.75 -13.25
N ASP A 425 -11.60 -1.97 -13.29
CA ASP A 425 -11.40 -0.76 -12.49
C ASP A 425 -11.57 0.48 -13.40
N ALA A 426 -12.22 1.53 -12.92
CA ALA A 426 -12.61 2.69 -13.74
C ALA A 426 -11.50 3.77 -13.75
N THR A 427 -11.17 4.31 -14.93
CA THR A 427 -10.21 5.43 -15.10
C THR A 427 -10.89 6.79 -15.35
N ASP A 428 -10.17 7.88 -15.05
CA ASP A 428 -10.67 9.21 -14.63
C ASP A 428 -11.43 10.16 -15.59
N ASN A 429 -11.74 9.88 -16.87
CA ASN A 429 -12.33 10.93 -17.75
C ASN A 429 -13.34 10.46 -18.82
N VAL A 430 -13.97 9.29 -18.67
CA VAL A 430 -14.89 8.76 -19.67
C VAL A 430 -16.19 8.26 -19.02
N MET A 431 -17.32 8.76 -19.51
CA MET A 431 -18.66 8.35 -19.08
C MET A 431 -19.22 7.34 -20.08
N TYR A 432 -19.69 6.18 -19.60
CA TYR A 432 -20.22 5.11 -20.45
C TYR A 432 -21.76 5.07 -20.39
N LEU A 433 -22.43 5.10 -21.54
CA LEU A 433 -23.90 5.01 -21.65
C LEU A 433 -24.26 3.83 -22.57
N GLY A 434 -24.30 2.60 -22.02
CA GLY A 434 -24.47 1.39 -22.81
C GLY A 434 -23.17 0.99 -23.54
N ASP A 435 -23.24 0.65 -24.83
CA ASP A 435 -22.11 0.26 -25.67
C ASP A 435 -21.32 1.46 -26.28
N ASP A 436 -21.60 2.69 -25.82
CA ASP A 436 -20.95 3.91 -26.31
C ASP A 436 -20.23 4.68 -25.18
N ALA A 437 -19.02 5.15 -25.46
CA ALA A 437 -18.25 6.05 -24.60
C ALA A 437 -18.55 7.52 -24.95
N VAL A 438 -18.83 8.32 -23.93
CA VAL A 438 -18.98 9.78 -24.01
C VAL A 438 -17.85 10.44 -23.22
N LEU A 439 -17.09 11.30 -23.90
CA LEU A 439 -16.08 12.15 -23.26
C LEU A 439 -16.80 13.34 -22.58
N VAL A 440 -16.64 13.49 -21.27
CA VAL A 440 -17.16 14.68 -20.57
C VAL A 440 -16.10 15.77 -20.67
N VAL A 441 -16.23 16.66 -21.65
CA VAL A 441 -15.44 17.90 -21.70
C VAL A 441 -16.12 18.90 -20.79
N SER A 442 -15.46 19.27 -19.69
CA SER A 442 -15.92 20.36 -18.84
C SER A 442 -15.48 21.69 -19.45
N ASP A 443 -16.35 22.32 -20.22
CA ASP A 443 -16.19 23.74 -20.56
C ASP A 443 -16.60 24.58 -19.35
N HIS A 444 -15.61 25.21 -18.73
CA HIS A 444 -15.78 26.08 -17.57
C HIS A 444 -16.17 27.48 -18.05
N ASP A 445 -17.46 27.71 -18.31
CA ASP A 445 -18.00 29.06 -18.46
C ASP A 445 -19.11 29.33 -17.44
N ASN A 446 -18.90 30.39 -16.68
CA ASN A 446 -19.75 30.88 -15.59
C ASN A 446 -21.18 31.19 -16.09
N ASN A 447 -22.15 30.30 -15.89
CA ASN A 447 -23.55 30.69 -15.68
C ASN A 447 -24.44 29.57 -15.12
N ASP A 448 -25.35 29.97 -14.23
CA ASP A 448 -26.19 29.17 -13.32
C ASP A 448 -27.31 28.31 -13.96
N HIS A 449 -27.11 27.70 -15.12
CA HIS A 449 -28.07 26.73 -15.68
C HIS A 449 -27.37 25.57 -16.41
N PHE A 450 -27.40 24.38 -15.79
CA PHE A 450 -26.79 23.15 -16.31
C PHE A 450 -27.78 22.40 -17.23
N GLU A 451 -27.67 22.58 -18.54
CA GLU A 451 -28.20 21.64 -19.56
C GLU A 451 -27.02 20.98 -20.28
N ALA A 452 -26.85 19.66 -20.12
CA ALA A 452 -25.77 18.91 -20.73
C ALA A 452 -26.06 18.59 -22.21
N ASN A 453 -25.30 19.16 -23.13
CA ASN A 453 -25.32 18.80 -24.55
C ASN A 453 -24.34 17.64 -24.83
N PHE A 454 -24.83 16.54 -25.41
CA PHE A 454 -24.06 15.35 -25.76
C PHE A 454 -23.84 15.26 -27.29
N SER A 455 -22.63 15.53 -27.79
CA SER A 455 -22.29 15.36 -29.21
C SER A 455 -20.91 14.74 -29.42
N GLY A 456 -20.84 13.43 -29.67
CA GLY A 456 -19.62 12.72 -30.07
C GLY A 456 -19.53 11.31 -29.45
N ARG A 457 -19.69 10.27 -30.27
CA ARG A 457 -19.54 8.85 -29.87
C ARG A 457 -18.26 8.28 -30.49
N ALA A 458 -17.45 7.58 -29.71
CA ALA A 458 -16.29 6.81 -30.17
C ALA A 458 -16.39 5.34 -29.71
N PRO A 459 -15.92 4.36 -30.52
CA PRO A 459 -16.11 2.92 -30.24
C PRO A 459 -15.23 2.36 -29.09
N LEU A 460 -15.81 1.43 -28.33
CA LEU A 460 -15.29 0.78 -27.10
C LEU A 460 -13.93 0.08 -27.22
N SER A 461 -13.54 -0.37 -28.42
CA SER A 461 -12.24 -1.03 -28.64
C SER A 461 -11.03 -0.13 -28.38
N ALA A 462 -11.23 1.19 -28.26
CA ALA A 462 -10.16 2.16 -28.04
C ALA A 462 -9.76 2.36 -26.56
N LEU A 463 -10.54 1.88 -25.58
CA LEU A 463 -10.35 2.19 -24.13
C LEU A 463 -9.83 1.02 -23.27
N GLU A 464 -9.96 -0.23 -23.71
CA GLU A 464 -9.31 -1.40 -23.07
C GLU A 464 -7.78 -1.37 -23.19
N HIS A 465 -7.24 -0.39 -23.93
CA HIS A 465 -5.82 -0.23 -24.17
C HIS A 465 -5.37 1.13 -23.65
N SER A 466 -5.66 1.43 -22.37
CA SER A 466 -4.92 2.51 -21.69
C SER A 466 -3.44 2.25 -21.95
N PRO A 467 -2.73 3.18 -22.59
CA PRO A 467 -1.40 2.91 -23.11
C PRO A 467 -0.51 2.49 -21.95
N VAL A 468 0.13 1.32 -22.09
CA VAL A 468 1.10 0.78 -21.14
C VAL A 468 2.19 1.82 -20.96
N SER A 469 2.15 2.50 -19.81
CA SER A 469 2.98 3.65 -19.52
C SER A 469 3.15 3.79 -18.02
N LEU A 470 4.29 4.36 -17.63
CA LEU A 470 4.61 4.58 -16.23
C LEU A 470 3.63 5.53 -15.54
N ASP A 471 3.11 6.52 -16.24
CA ASP A 471 2.18 7.49 -15.66
C ASP A 471 0.81 6.89 -15.40
N THR A 472 0.36 5.94 -16.22
CA THR A 472 -0.85 5.15 -15.93
C THR A 472 -0.65 4.30 -14.68
N LEU A 473 0.51 3.63 -14.54
CA LEU A 473 0.79 2.83 -13.35
C LEU A 473 0.89 3.67 -12.07
N ARG A 474 1.56 4.83 -12.13
CA ARG A 474 1.67 5.75 -10.99
C ARG A 474 0.31 6.24 -10.54
N ARG A 475 -0.57 6.63 -11.46
CA ARG A 475 -1.95 7.03 -11.13
C ARG A 475 -2.72 5.92 -10.42
N GLU A 476 -2.60 4.69 -10.93
CA GLU A 476 -3.25 3.53 -10.33
C GLU A 476 -2.73 3.22 -8.92
N MET A 477 -1.40 3.25 -8.73
CA MET A 477 -0.76 3.12 -7.40
C MET A 477 -1.23 4.22 -6.45
N MET A 478 -1.22 5.48 -6.88
CA MET A 478 -1.68 6.61 -6.06
C MET A 478 -3.15 6.49 -5.65
N ALA A 479 -3.98 5.83 -6.45
CA ALA A 479 -5.40 5.59 -6.18
C ALA A 479 -5.66 4.39 -5.24
N SER A 480 -4.67 3.56 -4.92
CA SER A 480 -4.82 2.31 -4.17
C SER A 480 -3.85 2.21 -2.99
N ILE A 481 -4.26 1.47 -1.94
CA ILE A 481 -3.38 1.19 -0.78
C ILE A 481 -2.57 -0.10 -1.03
N ASN A 482 -2.97 -0.91 -2.02
CA ASN A 482 -2.40 -2.23 -2.26
C ASN A 482 -1.49 -2.22 -3.49
N ASP A 483 -0.46 -1.38 -3.43
CA ASP A 483 0.53 -1.21 -4.49
C ASP A 483 1.23 -2.54 -4.86
N TYR A 484 1.44 -3.40 -3.87
CA TYR A 484 2.03 -4.71 -4.08
C TYR A 484 1.19 -5.57 -5.04
N ASP A 485 -0.13 -5.67 -4.83
CA ASP A 485 -1.01 -6.47 -5.69
C ASP A 485 -1.17 -5.85 -7.08
N ILE A 486 -1.15 -4.51 -7.18
CA ILE A 486 -1.14 -3.82 -8.48
C ILE A 486 0.09 -4.22 -9.28
N ILE A 487 1.29 -4.09 -8.69
CA ILE A 487 2.54 -4.46 -9.36
C ILE A 487 2.58 -5.96 -9.66
N LEU A 488 2.10 -6.81 -8.75
CA LEU A 488 2.07 -8.26 -8.94
C LEU A 488 1.19 -8.65 -10.13
N ARG A 489 0.01 -8.04 -10.27
CA ARG A 489 -0.89 -8.25 -11.41
C ARG A 489 -0.24 -7.77 -12.71
N HIS A 490 0.36 -6.58 -12.72
CA HIS A 490 1.02 -6.06 -13.92
C HIS A 490 2.24 -6.88 -14.35
N LEU A 491 2.95 -7.52 -13.42
CA LEU A 491 4.03 -8.46 -13.75
C LEU A 491 3.53 -9.76 -14.44
N GLN A 492 2.23 -10.07 -14.37
CA GLN A 492 1.63 -11.20 -15.10
C GLN A 492 1.28 -10.82 -16.55
N ASP A 493 1.18 -9.53 -16.86
CA ASP A 493 0.94 -9.03 -18.21
C ASP A 493 2.27 -8.81 -18.94
N SER A 494 2.41 -9.40 -20.14
CA SER A 494 3.63 -9.31 -20.96
C SER A 494 4.03 -7.89 -21.34
N ALA A 495 3.06 -7.00 -21.63
CA ALA A 495 3.36 -5.65 -22.08
C ALA A 495 3.87 -4.79 -20.91
N TRP A 496 3.22 -4.90 -19.76
CA TRP A 496 3.68 -4.27 -18.52
C TRP A 496 5.01 -4.82 -18.04
N ARG A 497 5.22 -6.13 -18.15
CA ARG A 497 6.49 -6.75 -17.80
C ARG A 497 7.64 -6.19 -18.62
N GLN A 498 7.47 -5.99 -19.93
CA GLN A 498 8.50 -5.36 -20.76
C GLN A 498 8.83 -3.93 -20.31
N LEU A 499 7.82 -3.14 -19.90
CA LEU A 499 8.04 -1.81 -19.34
C LEU A 499 8.80 -1.88 -18.00
N LEU A 500 8.37 -2.76 -17.08
CA LEU A 500 8.92 -2.89 -15.73
C LEU A 500 10.33 -3.49 -15.70
N ASP A 501 10.66 -4.37 -16.64
CA ASP A 501 12.00 -4.95 -16.78
C ASP A 501 13.02 -3.91 -17.30
N ASN A 502 12.54 -2.86 -17.98
CA ASN A 502 13.36 -1.82 -18.62
C ASN A 502 13.34 -0.46 -17.91
N LEU A 503 12.80 -0.36 -16.68
CA LEU A 503 12.91 0.88 -15.88
C LEU A 503 14.36 1.33 -15.73
N SER A 504 14.62 2.61 -15.95
CA SER A 504 15.87 3.26 -15.55
C SER A 504 15.97 3.32 -14.01
N PRO A 505 17.18 3.57 -13.45
CA PRO A 505 17.34 3.81 -12.02
C PRO A 505 16.37 4.86 -11.46
N ASP A 506 16.23 6.00 -12.16
CA ASP A 506 15.34 7.08 -11.72
C ASP A 506 13.87 6.66 -11.75
N ASN A 507 13.43 5.99 -12.81
CA ASN A 507 12.04 5.51 -12.90
C ASN A 507 11.73 4.43 -11.86
N PHE A 508 12.70 3.57 -11.54
CA PHE A 508 12.60 2.58 -10.47
C PHE A 508 12.43 3.29 -9.11
N GLY A 509 13.27 4.27 -8.82
CA GLY A 509 13.18 5.07 -7.59
C GLY A 509 11.86 5.85 -7.49
N SER A 510 11.46 6.58 -8.53
CA SER A 510 10.21 7.34 -8.54
C SER A 510 8.96 6.46 -8.40
N LEU A 511 8.97 5.23 -8.93
CA LEU A 511 7.86 4.30 -8.73
C LEU A 511 7.73 3.88 -7.26
N LEU A 512 8.85 3.72 -6.55
CA LEU A 512 8.85 3.41 -5.11
C LEU A 512 8.38 4.59 -4.26
N ALA A 513 8.65 5.82 -4.67
CA ALA A 513 8.10 7.01 -4.02
C ALA A 513 6.56 7.08 -4.12
N CYS A 514 5.95 6.42 -5.11
CA CYS A 514 4.50 6.36 -5.27
C CYS A 514 3.83 5.30 -4.38
N VAL A 515 4.57 4.44 -3.69
CA VAL A 515 3.99 3.42 -2.81
C VAL A 515 3.32 4.11 -1.61
N ASN A 516 2.00 3.92 -1.49
CA ASN A 516 1.14 4.60 -0.53
C ASN A 516 1.34 4.14 0.92
N VAL A 517 1.82 2.91 1.13
CA VAL A 517 2.16 2.36 2.44
C VAL A 517 3.67 2.23 2.51
N ASP A 518 4.34 3.13 3.22
CA ASP A 518 5.80 3.17 3.26
C ASP A 518 6.42 1.79 3.60
N PHE A 519 5.83 1.05 4.53
CA PHE A 519 6.30 -0.30 4.91
C PHE A 519 6.33 -1.31 3.75
N ASP A 520 5.51 -1.12 2.72
CA ASP A 520 5.48 -1.97 1.55
C ASP A 520 6.57 -1.60 0.53
N GLN A 521 7.26 -0.45 0.67
CA GLN A 521 8.33 -0.01 -0.25
C GLN A 521 9.41 -1.07 -0.48
N PRO A 522 10.05 -1.67 0.55
CA PRO A 522 11.06 -2.72 0.31
C PRO A 522 10.50 -3.98 -0.35
N ARG A 523 9.23 -4.29 -0.10
CA ARG A 523 8.56 -5.47 -0.66
C ARG A 523 8.20 -5.25 -2.13
N VAL A 524 7.65 -4.09 -2.47
CA VAL A 524 7.38 -3.66 -3.85
C VAL A 524 8.68 -3.59 -4.65
N ALA A 525 9.74 -3.00 -4.07
CA ALA A 525 11.05 -2.94 -4.70
C ALA A 525 11.62 -4.33 -4.98
N TYR A 526 11.52 -5.25 -4.02
CA TYR A 526 11.95 -6.63 -4.20
C TYR A 526 11.16 -7.34 -5.31
N LEU A 527 9.85 -7.10 -5.39
CA LEU A 527 8.99 -7.65 -6.43
C LEU A 527 9.39 -7.12 -7.82
N LEU A 528 9.59 -5.81 -7.96
CA LEU A 528 10.09 -5.18 -9.19
C LEU A 528 11.48 -5.71 -9.59
N ALA A 529 12.37 -5.89 -8.60
CA ALA A 529 13.70 -6.45 -8.83
C ALA A 529 13.68 -7.95 -9.16
N SER A 530 12.61 -8.68 -8.82
CA SER A 530 12.53 -10.12 -9.05
C SER A 530 12.39 -10.51 -10.52
N GLY A 531 11.80 -9.63 -11.33
CA GLY A 531 11.72 -9.81 -12.79
C GLY A 531 13.00 -9.40 -13.54
N ARG A 532 13.92 -8.70 -12.88
CA ARG A 532 15.04 -8.01 -13.53
C ARG A 532 16.35 -8.78 -13.40
N PRO A 533 16.96 -9.25 -14.52
CA PRO A 533 18.26 -9.91 -14.47
C PRO A 533 19.42 -8.93 -14.22
N ASN A 534 19.25 -7.65 -14.57
CA ASN A 534 20.32 -6.64 -14.55
C ASN A 534 20.04 -5.51 -13.54
N LEU A 535 19.63 -5.85 -12.31
CA LEU A 535 19.53 -4.84 -11.26
C LEU A 535 20.95 -4.32 -10.93
N THR A 536 21.16 -3.00 -10.92
CA THR A 536 22.47 -2.39 -10.65
C THR A 536 22.48 -1.61 -9.33
N CYS A 537 23.66 -1.27 -8.84
CA CYS A 537 23.86 -0.39 -7.69
C CYS A 537 23.21 0.98 -7.87
N GLU A 538 23.13 1.50 -9.11
CA GLU A 538 22.40 2.74 -9.40
C GLU A 538 20.90 2.61 -9.12
N HIS A 539 20.28 1.49 -9.50
CA HIS A 539 18.86 1.24 -9.19
C HIS A 539 18.62 1.17 -7.68
N VAL A 540 19.52 0.52 -6.95
CA VAL A 540 19.40 0.42 -5.48
C VAL A 540 19.67 1.77 -4.81
N ALA A 541 20.62 2.56 -5.29
CA ALA A 541 20.85 3.93 -4.80
C ALA A 541 19.60 4.81 -5.04
N ALA A 542 19.02 4.75 -6.24
CA ALA A 542 17.77 5.46 -6.56
C ALA A 542 16.60 4.99 -5.69
N ALA A 543 16.49 3.68 -5.42
CA ALA A 543 15.48 3.14 -4.52
C ALA A 543 15.66 3.66 -3.09
N VAL A 544 16.89 3.61 -2.55
CA VAL A 544 17.23 4.10 -1.22
C VAL A 544 16.93 5.60 -1.08
N ARG A 545 17.23 6.41 -2.10
CA ARG A 545 16.96 7.85 -2.13
C ARG A 545 15.47 8.20 -2.09
N ASN A 546 14.64 7.39 -2.73
CA ASN A 546 13.20 7.64 -2.90
C ASN A 546 12.32 6.89 -1.88
N THR A 547 12.92 6.23 -0.89
CA THR A 547 12.24 5.43 0.12
C THR A 547 12.23 6.16 1.46
N ALA A 548 11.21 5.93 2.28
CA ALA A 548 11.14 6.49 3.62
C ALA A 548 12.37 6.12 4.46
N GLU A 549 12.88 7.04 5.27
CA GLU A 549 14.16 6.92 5.99
C GLU A 549 14.29 5.60 6.78
N TRP A 550 13.23 5.22 7.49
CA TRP A 550 13.20 4.00 8.31
C TRP A 550 13.22 2.69 7.51
N ASN A 551 12.99 2.74 6.19
CA ASN A 551 12.98 1.57 5.31
C ASN A 551 14.28 1.40 4.49
N ARG A 552 15.19 2.39 4.51
CA ARG A 552 16.39 2.41 3.66
C ARG A 552 17.31 1.21 3.91
N THR A 553 17.54 0.84 5.16
CA THR A 553 18.33 -0.37 5.48
C THR A 553 17.64 -1.66 5.05
N GLY A 554 16.31 -1.74 5.19
CA GLY A 554 15.51 -2.85 4.68
C GLY A 554 15.56 -2.96 3.16
N MET A 555 15.57 -1.82 2.46
CA MET A 555 15.74 -1.72 1.01
C MET A 555 17.08 -2.31 0.57
N VAL A 556 18.18 -1.89 1.20
CA VAL A 556 19.52 -2.43 0.91
C VAL A 556 19.54 -3.95 1.15
N LYS A 557 19.05 -4.42 2.30
CA LYS A 557 19.02 -5.85 2.62
C LYS A 557 18.27 -6.70 1.60
N LYS A 558 17.13 -6.21 1.08
CA LYS A 558 16.32 -6.95 0.10
C LYS A 558 16.90 -6.87 -1.33
N LEU A 559 17.47 -5.74 -1.72
CA LEU A 559 17.91 -5.51 -3.10
C LEU A 559 19.37 -5.85 -3.38
N LEU A 560 20.26 -5.61 -2.41
CA LEU A 560 21.71 -5.77 -2.58
C LEU A 560 22.13 -7.17 -3.06
N PRO A 561 21.52 -8.29 -2.58
CA PRO A 561 21.84 -9.63 -3.09
C PRO A 561 21.53 -9.84 -4.57
N ARG A 562 20.76 -8.95 -5.21
CA ARG A 562 20.38 -9.01 -6.62
C ARG A 562 21.20 -8.06 -7.52
N CYS A 563 22.10 -7.25 -6.97
CA CYS A 563 22.88 -6.26 -7.72
C CYS A 563 24.02 -6.89 -8.53
N ALA A 564 23.95 -6.81 -9.86
CA ALA A 564 24.94 -7.40 -10.76
C ALA A 564 26.35 -6.76 -10.66
N ASP A 565 26.47 -5.52 -10.21
CA ASP A 565 27.70 -4.72 -10.22
C ASP A 565 28.18 -4.30 -8.81
N VAL A 566 27.72 -4.99 -7.76
CA VAL A 566 28.03 -4.66 -6.36
C VAL A 566 29.53 -4.57 -6.06
N ILE A 567 30.37 -5.39 -6.70
CA ILE A 567 31.81 -5.39 -6.47
C ILE A 567 32.46 -4.06 -6.93
N ARG A 568 31.93 -3.46 -8.00
CA ARG A 568 32.52 -2.26 -8.62
C ARG A 568 31.89 -0.97 -8.11
N ASN A 569 30.59 -1.02 -7.82
CA ASN A 569 29.75 0.17 -7.69
C ASN A 569 28.99 0.29 -6.37
N ASP A 570 29.31 -0.50 -5.34
CA ASP A 570 28.61 -0.40 -4.04
C ASP A 570 28.76 0.97 -3.36
N PHE A 571 29.82 1.72 -3.68
CA PHE A 571 30.01 3.10 -3.23
C PHE A 571 28.82 4.01 -3.60
N LEU A 572 28.12 3.75 -4.71
CA LEU A 572 26.92 4.50 -5.10
C LEU A 572 25.81 4.37 -4.06
N ILE A 573 25.58 3.15 -3.57
CA ILE A 573 24.58 2.89 -2.52
C ILE A 573 25.06 3.52 -1.21
N ARG A 574 26.33 3.30 -0.84
CA ARG A 574 26.91 3.83 0.41
C ARG A 574 26.88 5.36 0.48
N ASN A 575 27.02 6.06 -0.64
CA ASN A 575 26.94 7.52 -0.71
C ASN A 575 25.55 8.05 -0.37
N GLU A 576 24.49 7.27 -0.67
CA GLU A 576 23.14 7.64 -0.27
C GLU A 576 22.95 7.42 1.24
N LEU A 577 23.52 6.35 1.80
CA LEU A 577 23.35 5.97 3.21
C LEU A 577 24.07 6.92 4.17
N ASN A 578 23.43 7.22 5.30
CA ASN A 578 24.08 7.90 6.43
C ASN A 578 25.02 6.94 7.21
N ASP A 579 25.82 7.48 8.15
CA ASP A 579 26.83 6.67 8.86
C ASP A 579 26.24 5.51 9.67
N TRP A 580 25.06 5.71 10.25
CA TRP A 580 24.34 4.65 10.92
C TRP A 580 23.92 3.55 9.96
N GLU A 581 23.28 3.93 8.86
CA GLU A 581 22.80 2.98 7.84
C GLU A 581 23.94 2.18 7.23
N ARG A 582 25.09 2.81 6.98
CA ARG A 582 26.33 2.15 6.56
C ARG A 582 26.76 1.11 7.58
N THR A 583 26.81 1.49 8.86
CA THR A 583 27.18 0.60 9.96
C THR A 583 26.25 -0.62 10.03
N VAL A 584 24.94 -0.41 9.90
CA VAL A 584 23.93 -1.48 9.95
C VAL A 584 24.01 -2.41 8.73
N CYS A 585 24.35 -1.88 7.55
CA CYS A 585 24.39 -2.64 6.30
C CYS A 585 25.77 -3.23 5.98
N GLU A 586 26.80 -2.99 6.79
CA GLU A 586 28.18 -3.42 6.48
C GLU A 586 28.29 -4.93 6.27
N VAL A 587 27.60 -5.71 7.12
CA VAL A 587 27.53 -7.17 6.99
C VAL A 587 26.86 -7.60 5.69
N ASP A 588 25.84 -6.86 5.23
CA ASP A 588 25.14 -7.14 3.99
C ASP A 588 26.02 -6.83 2.77
N PHE A 589 26.79 -5.74 2.81
CA PHE A 589 27.78 -5.41 1.78
C PHE A 589 28.92 -6.44 1.73
N ALA A 590 29.48 -6.81 2.88
CA ALA A 590 30.51 -7.84 2.94
C ALA A 590 30.01 -9.16 2.34
N ARG A 591 28.81 -9.59 2.74
CA ARG A 591 28.16 -10.79 2.19
C ARG A 591 27.93 -10.69 0.68
N ALA A 592 27.44 -9.56 0.18
CA ALA A 592 27.18 -9.38 -1.24
C ALA A 592 28.45 -9.41 -2.10
N ARG A 593 29.57 -8.90 -1.57
CA ARG A 593 30.89 -8.98 -2.22
C ARG A 593 31.42 -10.42 -2.24
N GLU A 594 31.26 -11.15 -1.14
CA GLU A 594 31.69 -12.56 -1.02
C GLU A 594 30.90 -13.49 -1.93
N THR A 595 29.58 -13.32 -2.02
CA THR A 595 28.74 -14.13 -2.91
C THR A 595 28.95 -13.80 -4.38
N GLY A 596 29.67 -12.71 -4.68
CA GLY A 596 30.23 -12.36 -5.98
C GLY A 596 29.33 -12.72 -7.14
N VAL A 597 28.08 -12.23 -7.11
CA VAL A 597 26.93 -12.61 -7.95
C VAL A 597 27.27 -13.70 -8.96
N VAL A 598 27.32 -14.95 -8.50
CA VAL A 598 27.09 -16.08 -9.39
C VAL A 598 25.62 -15.95 -9.75
N PRO A 599 25.25 -15.64 -11.01
CA PRO A 599 23.85 -15.50 -11.36
C PRO A 599 23.13 -16.81 -11.02
N ALA A 600 22.16 -16.77 -10.11
CA ALA A 600 21.34 -17.90 -9.71
C ALA A 600 20.41 -18.43 -10.84
N TRP A 601 20.70 -18.07 -12.09
CA TRP A 601 19.95 -18.40 -13.30
C TRP A 601 20.69 -19.36 -14.23
N TYR A 602 21.68 -20.11 -13.73
CA TYR A 602 22.17 -21.31 -14.41
C TYR A 602 21.51 -22.54 -13.77
N PRO A 603 20.66 -23.29 -14.51
CA PRO A 603 20.08 -24.55 -14.02
C PRO A 603 21.15 -25.61 -13.75
#